data_AF-A0A842NHI2-F1
#
_entry.id   AF-A0A842NHI2-F1
#
_cell.length_a   1.000
_cell.length_b   1.000
_cell.length_c   1.000
_cell.angle_alpha   90.00
_cell.angle_beta   90.00
_cell.angle_gamma   90.00
#
_symmetry.space_group_name_H-M   'P 1'
#
loop_
_entity.id
_entity.type
_entity.pdbx_description
1 polymer ?
#
loop_
_entity_poly.entity_id
_entity_poly.type
_entity_poly.pdbx_seq_one_letter_code
_entity_poly.pdbx_strand_id
1 'polypeptide(L)'
;MHQTVLALGSQGEKLRPITMGFGPTTIARVHKWNTVEINGKSSPYHVEFVPIHMRCTGCRDSMSAREVDVADVLDGLCLECFCEQTDQEYTWHSVPWWAINGGKYAGGNK
;
A
#
# COMPACT_ATOMS: atom_id res chain seq x y z
N MET A 1 3.47 7.49 8.71
CA MET A 1 3.77 6.07 8.38
C MET A 1 4.57 5.87 7.09
N HIS A 2 4.32 6.66 6.04
CA HIS A 2 4.89 6.49 4.69
C HIS A 2 6.43 6.39 4.62
N GLN A 3 7.17 7.27 5.30
CA GLN A 3 8.64 7.29 5.23
C GLN A 3 9.28 6.01 5.80
N THR A 4 8.71 5.45 6.86
CA THR A 4 9.19 4.22 7.50
C THR A 4 9.00 3.01 6.59
N VAL A 5 7.86 2.94 5.88
CA VAL A 5 7.57 1.90 4.90
C VAL A 5 8.58 1.94 3.76
N LEU A 6 8.91 3.13 3.25
CA LEU A 6 9.92 3.29 2.20
C LEU A 6 11.32 2.92 2.68
N ALA A 7 11.70 3.32 3.90
CA ALA A 7 13.00 2.99 4.47
C ALA A 7 13.17 1.46 4.62
N LEU A 8 12.19 0.79 5.23
CA LEU A 8 12.21 -0.67 5.42
C LEU A 8 12.09 -1.42 4.09
N GLY A 9 11.18 -0.97 3.22
CA GLY A 9 10.90 -1.59 1.93
C GLY A 9 12.03 -1.41 0.91
N SER A 10 12.88 -0.38 1.06
CA SER A 10 14.01 -0.15 0.15
C SER A 10 15.05 -1.24 0.18
N GLN A 11 15.23 -1.91 1.33
CA GLN A 11 16.31 -2.88 1.55
C GLN A 11 17.71 -2.36 1.17
N GLY A 12 17.92 -1.03 1.26
CA GLY A 12 19.18 -0.38 0.86
C GLY A 12 19.34 -0.19 -0.65
N GLU A 13 18.33 -0.51 -1.44
CA GLU A 13 18.34 -0.40 -2.89
C GLU A 13 17.84 0.95 -3.40
N LYS A 14 18.11 1.23 -4.68
CA LYS A 14 17.71 2.47 -5.32
C LYS A 14 16.20 2.51 -5.51
N LEU A 15 15.57 3.60 -5.07
CA LEU A 15 14.13 3.82 -5.26
C LEU A 15 13.85 4.58 -6.57
N ARG A 16 12.74 4.24 -7.23
CA ARG A 16 12.21 4.92 -8.41
C ARG A 16 10.69 4.96 -8.38
N PRO A 17 10.06 6.06 -8.81
CA PRO A 17 8.63 6.06 -9.09
C PRO A 17 8.36 5.20 -10.33
N ILE A 18 7.31 4.39 -10.27
CA ILE A 18 6.82 3.56 -11.38
C ILE A 18 5.30 3.68 -11.47
N THR A 19 4.76 3.47 -12.67
CA THR A 19 3.32 3.36 -12.91
C THR A 19 3.07 2.01 -13.55
N MET A 20 2.31 1.15 -12.86
CA MET A 20 1.99 -0.19 -13.33
C MET A 20 0.60 -0.18 -13.99
N GLY A 21 0.56 -0.37 -15.31
CA GLY A 21 -0.69 -0.34 -16.07
C GLY A 21 -1.44 0.99 -15.88
N PHE A 22 -2.71 0.91 -15.47
CA PHE A 22 -3.57 2.06 -15.19
C PHE A 22 -3.66 2.40 -13.68
N GLY A 23 -2.83 1.76 -12.85
CA GLY A 23 -2.78 2.04 -11.42
C GLY A 23 -2.12 3.38 -11.10
N PRO A 24 -2.21 3.83 -9.83
CA PRO A 24 -1.51 5.04 -9.40
C PRO A 24 0.00 4.88 -9.47
N THR A 25 0.72 5.99 -9.59
CA THR A 25 2.18 6.00 -9.49
C THR A 25 2.60 5.62 -8.06
N THR A 26 3.47 4.62 -7.94
CA THR A 26 3.99 4.12 -6.66
C THR A 26 5.52 4.12 -6.65
N ILE A 27 6.12 4.01 -5.48
CA ILE A 27 7.57 3.85 -5.33
C ILE A 27 7.93 2.37 -5.40
N ALA A 28 8.92 2.04 -6.22
CA ALA A 28 9.52 0.72 -6.31
C ALA A 28 11.01 0.76 -6.02
N ARG A 29 11.53 -0.34 -5.47
CA ARG A 29 12.97 -0.58 -5.43
C ARG A 29 13.44 -1.21 -6.73
N VAL A 30 14.60 -0.78 -7.21
CA VAL A 30 15.26 -1.35 -8.39
C VAL A 30 16.17 -2.47 -7.92
N HIS A 31 15.68 -3.70 -8.05
CA HIS A 31 16.40 -4.89 -7.62
C HIS A 31 17.20 -5.47 -8.78
N LYS A 32 18.47 -5.80 -8.52
CA LYS A 32 19.32 -6.50 -9.49
C LYS A 32 19.41 -7.97 -9.09
N TRP A 33 18.78 -8.83 -9.88
CA TRP A 33 18.80 -10.28 -9.67
C TRP A 33 20.14 -10.89 -10.09
N ASN A 34 20.51 -11.97 -9.40
CA ASN A 34 21.63 -12.82 -9.78
C ASN A 34 21.21 -13.74 -10.94
N THR A 35 21.13 -13.21 -12.15
CA THR A 35 20.81 -13.98 -13.36
C THR A 35 22.05 -14.60 -14.00
N VAL A 36 21.88 -15.71 -14.72
CA VAL A 36 22.96 -16.33 -15.50
C VAL A 36 23.53 -15.38 -16.56
N GLU A 37 24.85 -15.40 -16.71
CA GLU A 37 25.54 -14.72 -17.81
C GLU A 37 25.77 -15.72 -18.95
N ILE A 38 25.34 -15.36 -20.15
CA ILE A 38 25.53 -16.18 -21.36
C ILE A 38 26.43 -15.41 -22.30
N ASN A 39 27.60 -15.97 -22.64
CA ASN A 39 28.59 -15.35 -23.53
C ASN A 39 29.03 -13.94 -23.10
N GLY A 40 29.24 -13.74 -21.79
CA GLY A 40 29.68 -12.44 -21.23
C GLY A 40 28.62 -11.34 -21.26
N LYS A 41 27.35 -11.69 -21.52
CA LYS A 41 26.22 -10.76 -21.49
C LYS A 41 25.27 -11.14 -20.36
N SER A 42 24.92 -10.14 -19.55
CA SER A 42 23.88 -10.25 -18.53
C SER A 42 22.50 -10.39 -19.18
N SER A 43 21.62 -11.19 -18.58
CA SER A 43 20.23 -11.32 -19.04
C SER A 43 19.54 -9.96 -19.10
N PRO A 44 18.71 -9.65 -20.12
CA PRO A 44 17.93 -8.40 -20.14
C PRO A 44 16.95 -8.29 -18.96
N TYR A 45 16.65 -9.41 -18.28
CA TYR A 45 15.75 -9.49 -17.12
C TYR A 45 16.49 -9.45 -15.78
N HIS A 46 17.76 -9.02 -15.76
CA HIS A 46 18.55 -8.95 -14.53
C HIS A 46 18.14 -7.80 -13.60
N VAL A 47 17.31 -6.86 -14.07
CA VAL A 47 16.77 -5.77 -13.26
C VAL A 47 15.25 -5.89 -13.20
N GLU A 48 14.70 -5.86 -12.00
CA GLU A 48 13.27 -5.80 -11.75
C GLU A 48 12.92 -4.57 -10.90
N PHE A 49 11.77 -3.97 -11.17
CA PHE A 49 11.17 -2.94 -10.33
C PHE A 49 10.18 -3.61 -9.39
N VAL A 50 10.53 -3.71 -8.11
CA VAL A 50 9.67 -4.32 -7.09
C VAL A 50 8.92 -3.21 -6.35
N PRO A 51 7.59 -3.10 -6.50
CA PRO A 51 6.80 -2.08 -5.82
C PRO A 51 6.87 -2.23 -4.29
N ILE A 52 6.94 -1.10 -3.59
CA ILE A 52 6.87 -1.07 -2.13
C ILE A 52 5.42 -0.76 -1.74
N HIS A 53 4.70 -1.79 -1.31
CA HIS A 53 3.34 -1.64 -0.80
C HIS A 53 3.35 -1.44 0.72
N MET A 54 2.51 -0.53 1.19
CA MET A 54 2.19 -0.44 2.62
C MET A 54 1.34 -1.64 3.03
N ARG A 55 1.60 -2.19 4.22
CA ARG A 55 0.88 -3.34 4.76
C ARG A 55 0.15 -2.94 6.04
N CYS A 56 -1.04 -3.48 6.21
CA CYS A 56 -1.83 -3.32 7.43
C CYS A 56 -1.05 -3.83 8.66
N THR A 57 -1.07 -3.08 9.76
CA THR A 57 -0.42 -3.48 11.01
C THR A 57 -1.12 -4.66 11.69
N GLY A 58 -2.44 -4.82 11.47
CA GLY A 58 -3.28 -5.91 11.97
C GLY A 58 -3.16 -7.20 11.16
N CYS A 59 -3.74 -7.23 9.94
CA CYS A 59 -3.78 -8.45 9.12
C CYS A 59 -2.53 -8.71 8.26
N ARG A 60 -1.61 -7.74 8.13
CA ARG A 60 -0.39 -7.81 7.29
C ARG A 60 -0.61 -7.86 5.77
N ASP A 61 -1.85 -7.74 5.31
CA ASP A 61 -2.16 -7.62 3.88
C ASP A 61 -1.78 -6.25 3.31
N SER A 62 -1.60 -6.21 2.00
CA SER A 62 -1.30 -4.97 1.27
C SER A 62 -2.50 -4.04 1.27
N MET A 63 -2.27 -2.79 1.64
CA MET A 63 -3.30 -1.75 1.66
C MET A 63 -3.56 -1.22 0.25
N SER A 64 -4.83 -0.96 -0.06
CA SER A 64 -5.26 -0.28 -1.27
C SER A 64 -4.84 1.19 -1.26
N ALA A 65 -4.85 1.84 -2.43
CA ALA A 65 -4.47 3.26 -2.55
C ALA A 65 -5.27 4.16 -1.60
N ARG A 66 -6.58 3.92 -1.48
CA ARG A 66 -7.46 4.69 -0.58
C ARG A 66 -7.08 4.53 0.88
N GLU A 67 -6.73 3.32 1.29
CA GLU A 67 -6.31 3.03 2.66
C GLU A 67 -4.97 3.67 2.98
N VAL A 68 -4.05 3.64 2.02
CA VAL A 68 -2.74 4.31 2.14
C VAL A 68 -2.92 5.82 2.33
N ASP A 69 -3.79 6.45 1.55
CA ASP A 69 -4.07 7.90 1.63
C ASP A 69 -4.56 8.34 3.03
N VAL A 70 -5.24 7.45 3.77
CA VAL A 70 -5.74 7.73 5.13
C VAL A 70 -5.04 6.90 6.21
N ALA A 71 -3.92 6.26 5.90
CA ALA A 71 -3.25 5.33 6.82
C ALA A 71 -2.79 5.99 8.12
N ASP A 72 -2.43 7.27 8.09
CA ASP A 72 -2.07 8.02 9.30
C ASP A 72 -3.29 8.27 10.21
N VAL A 73 -4.51 8.26 9.68
CA VAL A 73 -5.78 8.34 10.45
C VAL A 73 -6.21 6.97 10.96
N LEU A 74 -5.97 5.92 10.17
CA LEU A 74 -6.31 4.53 10.52
C LEU A 74 -5.23 3.84 11.38
N ASP A 75 -4.23 4.56 11.87
CA ASP A 75 -3.08 4.02 12.62
C ASP A 75 -2.36 2.84 11.90
N GLY A 76 -2.28 2.93 10.57
CA GLY A 76 -1.71 1.89 9.72
C GLY A 76 -2.55 0.62 9.58
N LEU A 77 -3.82 0.64 9.98
CA LEU A 77 -4.77 -0.44 9.73
C LEU A 77 -5.41 -0.30 8.35
N CYS A 78 -5.78 -1.45 7.75
CA CYS A 78 -6.74 -1.47 6.66
C CYS A 78 -8.14 -1.12 7.18
N LEU A 79 -9.06 -0.78 6.26
CA LEU A 79 -10.43 -0.39 6.63
C LEU A 79 -11.16 -1.50 7.38
N GLU A 80 -10.98 -2.74 6.95
CA GLU A 80 -11.57 -3.91 7.59
C GLU A 80 -11.15 -4.02 9.06
N CYS A 81 -9.84 -4.09 9.33
CA CYS A 81 -9.31 -4.17 10.70
C CYS A 81 -9.69 -2.95 11.55
N PHE A 82 -9.74 -1.75 10.96
CA PHE A 82 -10.17 -0.55 11.69
C PHE A 82 -11.65 -0.61 12.08
N CYS A 83 -12.51 -1.04 11.16
CA CYS A 83 -13.93 -1.21 11.43
C CYS A 83 -14.18 -2.27 12.49
N GLU A 84 -13.48 -3.41 12.43
CA GLU A 84 -13.55 -4.47 13.45
C GLU A 84 -13.17 -3.97 14.85
N GLN A 85 -12.15 -3.11 14.98
CA GLN A 85 -11.71 -2.57 16.28
C GLN A 85 -12.64 -1.49 16.84
N THR A 86 -13.46 -0.88 15.99
CA THR A 86 -14.32 0.25 16.36
C THR A 86 -15.81 -0.10 16.30
N ASP A 87 -16.12 -1.39 16.13
CA ASP A 87 -17.49 -1.91 15.96
C ASP A 87 -18.27 -1.20 14.84
N GLN A 88 -17.60 -0.84 13.74
CA GLN A 88 -18.22 -0.25 12.55
C GLN A 88 -18.53 -1.32 11.51
N GLU A 89 -19.59 -1.11 10.73
CA GLU A 89 -19.89 -1.98 9.60
C GLU A 89 -18.84 -1.84 8.48
N TYR A 90 -18.41 -2.97 7.92
CA TYR A 90 -17.49 -3.02 6.79
C TYR A 90 -18.10 -3.78 5.61
N THR A 91 -17.91 -3.21 4.43
CA THR A 91 -18.18 -3.82 3.13
C THR A 91 -17.00 -3.53 2.20
N TRP A 92 -16.76 -4.35 1.18
CA TRP A 92 -15.63 -4.20 0.25
C TRP A 92 -15.61 -2.90 -0.57
N HIS A 93 -16.72 -2.14 -0.57
CA HIS A 93 -16.83 -0.80 -1.15
C HIS A 93 -16.84 0.33 -0.10
N SER A 94 -16.64 -0.02 1.17
CA SER A 94 -16.66 0.95 2.24
C SER A 94 -15.57 1.96 2.02
N VAL A 95 -15.94 3.22 2.16
CA VAL A 95 -14.99 4.29 2.39
C VAL A 95 -15.25 4.78 3.82
N PRO A 96 -14.26 5.40 4.48
CA PRO A 96 -14.48 5.89 5.83
C PRO A 96 -15.76 6.72 5.93
N TRP A 97 -16.53 6.55 7.00
CA TRP A 97 -17.85 7.17 7.14
C TRP A 97 -17.81 8.70 6.99
N TRP A 98 -16.71 9.34 7.39
CA TRP A 98 -16.49 10.78 7.23
C TRP A 98 -16.36 11.22 5.77
N ALA A 99 -15.98 10.33 4.85
CA ALA A 99 -15.86 10.60 3.42
C ALA A 99 -17.20 10.49 2.66
N ILE A 100 -18.17 9.71 3.16
CA ILE A 100 -19.47 9.51 2.50
C ILE A 100 -20.44 10.66 2.80
N ASN A 101 -20.46 11.13 4.06
CA ASN A 101 -21.48 12.07 4.55
C ASN A 101 -20.90 13.39 5.05
N GLY A 102 -19.68 13.75 4.67
CA GLY A 102 -19.02 14.97 5.12
C GLY A 102 -18.86 15.05 6.65
N GLY A 103 -18.65 13.90 7.30
CA GLY A 103 -18.50 13.80 8.76
C GLY A 103 -19.78 14.00 9.57
N LYS A 104 -20.97 14.04 8.95
CA LYS A 104 -22.23 14.13 9.69
C LYS A 104 -22.64 12.75 10.19
N TYR A 105 -22.66 12.58 11.51
CA TYR A 105 -23.43 11.49 12.13
C TYR A 105 -24.88 11.64 11.67
N ALA A 106 -25.39 10.66 10.94
CA ALA A 106 -26.83 10.41 10.93
C ALA A 106 -27.15 9.87 12.32
N GLY A 107 -27.30 10.78 13.29
CA GLY A 107 -27.82 10.47 14.61
C GLY A 107 -29.06 9.61 14.44
N GLY A 108 -29.08 8.49 15.15
CA GLY A 108 -29.96 7.37 14.88
C GLY A 108 -31.43 7.71 14.77
N ASN A 109 -32.15 6.82 14.10
CA ASN A 109 -33.57 6.62 14.35
C ASN A 109 -33.95 5.19 13.95
N LYS A 110 -33.89 4.30 14.95
CA LYS A 110 -34.86 3.26 15.33
C LYS A 110 -34.15 1.98 15.78
#